data_AF-A0A7C4XFS8-F1
#
_entry.id   AF-A0A7C4XFS8-F1
#
_cell.length_a   1.000
_cell.length_b   1.000
_cell.length_c   1.000
_cell.angle_alpha   90.00
_cell.angle_beta   90.00
_cell.angle_gamma   90.00
#
_symmetry.space_group_name_H-M   'P 1'
#
loop_
_entity.id
_entity.type
_entity.pdbx_description
1 polymer ?
#
loop_
_entity_poly.entity_id
_entity_poly.type
_entity_poly.pdbx_seq_one_letter_code
_entity_poly.pdbx_strand_id
1 'polypeptide(L)'
;MLILFLLCELSRTSGYIDIPTAPQYDIPGMLGGGLSFSATLITDDPDPYDDQRPDPADFDLFFKYGFSRGELSLSAFHINTYVLSVSYLLAKEEENIPAFFIGVDDITYNTHVSTRGIRDTIGFIEEYNYATHCGGRPWELFSTYIGMQKSLGKHLEIIMGLGRGRFVGYGDRSHYFNTDLFVLGDRYKSPEHSWWAFGLFFGGALKVPGGLEMVAEMDGRDGNIGFKYHHQYFTATLGLAKAEQLPWWNHPPFSPRLVIGLETSNKAMLEAPRVGSIECVVQDFTTKEILTNAIIDLKEVNKRYRAPTGIFSLSLPAGNYTITASRSNYADYIAQITVKPGVKTKLIFNLKKTEEQLRREQQLKSINNYLAQGKAYFTEGNLKLALDAFNNALSIDPNNKEAREYLAQIEAKKTEFIANYSTEARAREKSKDYSGALQLWQKILELDPENTEAKTAIASLEKKITPEKKPQGEAKKPAEEKATPEQIEALYKKGVSYFAAEKYEEALKVFKQVLALDPQHKGAKEYKKRTEARIKALKGG
;
A
#
# COMPACT_ATOMS: atom_id res chain seq x y z
N MET A 1 -24.30 51.35 16.00
CA MET A 1 -23.90 50.72 17.27
C MET A 1 -24.29 49.25 17.15
N LEU A 2 -23.33 48.36 16.88
CA LEU A 2 -23.59 46.92 16.81
C LEU A 2 -23.98 46.47 18.22
N ILE A 3 -25.27 46.36 18.48
CA ILE A 3 -25.75 45.73 19.71
C ILE A 3 -25.78 44.23 19.40
N LEU A 4 -24.71 43.53 19.79
CA LEU A 4 -24.69 42.07 19.87
C LEU A 4 -25.73 41.68 20.92
N PHE A 5 -26.94 41.37 20.48
CA PHE A 5 -27.93 40.69 21.30
C PHE A 5 -27.57 39.21 21.31
N LEU A 6 -26.86 38.79 22.36
CA LEU A 6 -26.71 37.39 22.74
C LEU A 6 -27.96 37.02 23.57
N LEU A 7 -28.74 36.05 23.11
CA LEU A 7 -29.87 35.44 23.80
C LEU A 7 -29.81 33.92 23.50
N CYS A 8 -30.23 33.02 24.40
CA CYS A 8 -30.50 31.55 24.24
C CYS A 8 -29.37 30.62 23.79
N GLU A 9 -29.48 29.28 23.79
CA GLU A 9 -29.83 28.18 24.76
C GLU A 9 -29.68 26.80 24.06
N LEU A 10 -29.47 26.75 22.74
CA LEU A 10 -29.45 25.53 21.93
C LEU A 10 -28.04 25.22 21.42
N SER A 11 -27.58 23.99 21.66
CA SER A 11 -26.26 23.41 21.34
C SER A 11 -25.14 23.67 22.35
N ARG A 12 -25.34 23.32 23.62
CA ARG A 12 -24.25 23.27 24.63
C ARG A 12 -23.47 21.96 24.66
N THR A 13 -23.94 20.92 24.00
CA THR A 13 -23.37 19.57 24.11
C THR A 13 -22.57 19.23 22.86
N SER A 14 -21.58 18.33 22.99
CA SER A 14 -20.91 17.70 21.83
C SER A 14 -21.84 16.68 21.14
N GLY A 15 -23.08 16.61 21.61
CA GLY A 15 -24.08 15.58 21.38
C GLY A 15 -25.17 16.01 20.42
N TYR A 16 -26.41 15.72 20.77
CA TYR A 16 -27.56 16.08 19.96
C TYR A 16 -27.86 17.60 20.08
N ILE A 17 -29.00 18.06 19.59
CA ILE A 17 -29.27 19.50 19.46
C ILE A 17 -29.42 20.15 20.85
N ASP A 18 -30.09 19.47 21.78
CA ASP A 18 -30.43 19.98 23.12
C ASP A 18 -30.20 18.96 24.25
N ILE A 19 -30.28 17.65 24.01
CA ILE A 19 -30.10 16.64 25.07
C ILE A 19 -28.61 16.31 25.31
N PRO A 20 -28.23 15.91 26.54
CA PRO A 20 -26.87 15.54 26.88
C PRO A 20 -26.48 14.20 26.26
N THR A 21 -25.19 14.05 25.93
CA THR A 21 -24.59 12.79 25.48
C THR A 21 -23.49 12.31 26.39
N ALA A 22 -23.08 11.05 26.21
CA ALA A 22 -21.87 10.53 26.82
C ALA A 22 -20.67 11.46 26.49
N PRO A 23 -19.84 11.85 27.48
CA PRO A 23 -18.67 12.69 27.25
C PRO A 23 -17.75 12.09 26.19
N GLN A 24 -17.46 12.86 25.14
CA GLN A 24 -16.66 12.41 23.99
C GLN A 24 -15.15 12.72 24.14
N TYR A 25 -14.75 13.24 25.31
CA TYR A 25 -13.42 13.78 25.57
C TYR A 25 -12.57 12.85 26.45
N ASP A 26 -12.17 11.71 25.89
CA ASP A 26 -11.28 10.74 26.55
C ASP A 26 -9.77 11.07 26.39
N ILE A 27 -9.44 12.15 25.68
CA ILE A 27 -8.07 12.63 25.47
C ILE A 27 -7.77 13.75 26.47
N PRO A 28 -6.83 13.55 27.42
CA PRO A 28 -6.45 14.58 28.40
C PRO A 28 -5.99 15.88 27.72
N GLY A 29 -6.49 17.02 28.20
CA GLY A 29 -6.10 18.34 27.67
C GLY A 29 -6.84 18.76 26.39
N MET A 30 -7.89 18.04 26.02
CA MET A 30 -8.73 18.42 24.89
C MET A 30 -9.53 19.69 25.19
N LEU A 31 -9.38 20.67 24.31
CA LEU A 31 -10.08 21.95 24.33
C LEU A 31 -11.00 22.01 23.13
N GLY A 32 -12.20 22.50 23.36
CA GLY A 32 -13.18 22.75 22.31
C GLY A 32 -13.99 23.99 22.58
N GLY A 33 -14.78 24.38 21.61
CA GLY A 33 -15.73 25.47 21.74
C GLY A 33 -16.54 25.61 20.47
N GLY A 34 -17.61 26.35 20.57
CA GLY A 34 -18.51 26.54 19.46
C GLY A 34 -19.41 27.73 19.67
N LEU A 35 -20.07 28.08 18.58
CA LEU A 35 -21.12 29.08 18.57
C LEU A 35 -22.34 28.49 17.89
N SER A 36 -23.52 28.88 18.35
CA SER A 36 -24.77 28.58 17.68
C SER A 36 -25.60 29.85 17.53
N PHE A 37 -26.50 29.81 16.57
CA PHE A 37 -27.51 30.82 16.31
C PHE A 37 -28.85 30.11 16.21
N SER A 38 -29.89 30.65 16.81
CA SER A 38 -31.24 30.19 16.53
C SER A 38 -32.24 31.33 16.39
N ALA A 39 -33.29 31.09 15.60
CA ALA A 39 -34.35 32.05 15.39
C ALA A 39 -35.67 31.35 15.08
N THR A 40 -36.76 31.92 15.59
CA THR A 40 -38.11 31.45 15.31
C THR A 40 -38.44 31.60 13.81
N LEU A 41 -38.98 30.54 13.20
CA LEU A 41 -39.36 30.53 11.79
C LEU A 41 -40.69 31.24 11.50
N ILE A 42 -41.59 31.28 12.49
CA ILE A 42 -42.93 31.87 12.40
C ILE A 42 -43.14 32.78 13.61
N THR A 43 -43.39 34.06 13.36
CA THR A 43 -43.54 35.08 14.41
C THR A 43 -44.98 35.46 14.73
N ASP A 44 -45.93 34.96 13.95
CA ASP A 44 -47.35 35.29 14.10
C ASP A 44 -47.99 34.36 15.13
N ASP A 45 -48.37 34.94 16.27
CA ASP A 45 -49.22 34.29 17.26
C ASP A 45 -50.71 34.49 16.84
N PRO A 46 -51.45 33.42 16.49
CA PRO A 46 -52.84 33.53 16.09
C PRO A 46 -53.83 33.32 17.26
N ASP A 47 -53.39 33.13 18.50
CA ASP A 47 -54.28 33.07 19.66
C ASP A 47 -54.30 34.42 20.41
N PRO A 48 -55.41 35.18 20.36
CA PRO A 48 -55.53 36.47 21.05
C PRO A 48 -55.54 36.38 22.58
N TYR A 49 -55.54 35.17 23.14
CA TYR A 49 -55.43 34.89 24.58
C TYR A 49 -54.09 34.25 24.98
N ASP A 50 -53.22 33.95 24.01
CA ASP A 50 -51.87 33.49 24.28
C ASP A 50 -50.96 34.72 24.42
N ASP A 51 -50.48 35.01 25.63
CA ASP A 51 -49.51 36.08 25.88
C ASP A 51 -48.09 35.67 25.39
N GLN A 52 -47.97 34.55 24.66
CA GLN A 52 -46.72 33.91 24.25
C GLN A 52 -46.15 34.51 22.97
N ARG A 53 -45.47 35.65 23.12
CA ARG A 53 -44.62 36.15 22.02
C ARG A 53 -43.53 35.13 21.67
N PRO A 54 -43.34 34.80 20.37
CA PRO A 54 -42.24 33.95 19.96
C PRO A 54 -40.92 34.53 20.44
N ASP A 55 -40.04 33.64 20.89
CA ASP A 55 -38.77 34.07 21.44
C ASP A 55 -37.90 34.73 20.36
N PRO A 56 -37.11 35.75 20.74
CA PRO A 56 -36.26 36.45 19.82
C PRO A 56 -35.16 35.54 19.26
N ALA A 57 -34.56 35.98 18.15
CA ALA A 57 -33.33 35.39 17.63
C ALA A 57 -32.15 35.58 18.60
N ASP A 58 -31.20 34.66 18.52
CA ASP A 58 -30.44 34.28 19.68
C ASP A 58 -29.08 33.64 19.26
N PHE A 59 -28.06 33.70 20.12
CA PHE A 59 -26.70 33.23 19.90
C PHE A 59 -26.07 32.66 21.19
N ASP A 60 -25.49 31.46 21.11
CA ASP A 60 -24.66 30.89 22.16
C ASP A 60 -23.17 30.95 21.82
N LEU A 61 -22.35 31.11 22.86
CA LEU A 61 -20.91 30.81 22.81
C LEU A 61 -20.59 29.85 23.96
N PHE A 62 -19.90 28.76 23.66
CA PHE A 62 -19.43 27.83 24.68
C PHE A 62 -17.96 27.46 24.50
N PHE A 63 -17.32 27.16 25.62
CA PHE A 63 -15.99 26.58 25.70
C PHE A 63 -16.07 25.27 26.47
N LYS A 64 -15.25 24.29 26.07
CA LYS A 64 -15.20 22.95 26.65
C LYS A 64 -13.77 22.57 26.99
N TYR A 65 -13.64 21.87 28.11
CA TYR A 65 -12.41 21.25 28.55
C TYR A 65 -12.66 19.80 28.96
N GLY A 66 -11.96 18.89 28.29
CA GLY A 66 -11.99 17.46 28.58
C GLY A 66 -10.96 17.07 29.65
N PHE A 67 -11.39 16.30 30.64
CA PHE A 67 -10.53 15.78 31.70
C PHE A 67 -10.89 14.33 32.04
N SER A 68 -9.91 13.41 32.05
CA SER A 68 -10.14 12.00 32.44
C SER A 68 -11.36 11.38 31.73
N ARG A 69 -12.47 11.16 32.45
CA ARG A 69 -13.76 10.64 31.94
C ARG A 69 -14.87 11.70 31.93
N GLY A 70 -14.54 12.96 32.16
CA GLY A 70 -15.49 14.05 32.27
C GLY A 70 -15.20 15.22 31.33
N GLU A 71 -16.18 16.09 31.24
CA GLU A 71 -16.14 17.31 30.45
C GLU A 71 -16.64 18.46 31.33
N LEU A 72 -15.98 19.61 31.22
CA LEU A 72 -16.39 20.86 31.80
C LEU A 72 -16.72 21.83 30.67
N SER A 73 -17.92 22.43 30.71
CA SER A 73 -18.33 23.43 29.74
C SER A 73 -18.65 24.75 30.42
N LEU A 74 -18.16 25.84 29.86
CA LEU A 74 -18.54 27.21 30.21
C LEU A 74 -19.31 27.80 29.03
N SER A 75 -20.57 28.11 29.26
CA SER A 75 -21.45 28.71 28.25
C SER A 75 -21.78 30.15 28.64
N ALA A 76 -21.80 31.05 27.66
CA ALA A 76 -22.12 32.46 27.83
C ALA A 76 -23.35 32.83 26.99
N PHE A 77 -24.42 33.30 27.64
CA PHE A 77 -25.67 33.76 26.99
C PHE A 77 -25.74 35.28 26.87
N HIS A 78 -24.93 36.00 27.65
CA HIS A 78 -24.70 37.43 27.55
C HIS A 78 -23.29 37.70 28.11
N ILE A 79 -22.69 38.84 27.77
CA ILE A 79 -21.44 39.35 28.37
C ILE A 79 -21.36 39.29 29.92
N ASN A 80 -22.51 39.23 30.61
CA ASN A 80 -22.58 39.15 32.08
C ASN A 80 -23.30 37.89 32.58
N THR A 81 -23.50 36.89 31.72
CA THR A 81 -24.38 35.76 32.01
C THR A 81 -23.71 34.46 31.57
N TYR A 82 -23.29 33.68 32.56
CA TYR A 82 -22.48 32.48 32.37
C TYR A 82 -23.09 31.31 33.13
N VAL A 83 -22.96 30.13 32.55
CA VAL A 83 -23.33 28.86 33.15
C VAL A 83 -22.15 27.91 33.06
N LEU A 84 -21.93 27.17 34.13
CA LEU A 84 -21.04 26.04 34.16
C LEU A 84 -21.83 24.73 34.01
N SER A 85 -21.27 23.78 33.28
CA SER A 85 -21.81 22.44 33.15
C SER A 85 -20.69 21.42 33.31
N VAL A 86 -21.00 20.29 33.95
CA VAL A 86 -20.05 19.21 34.20
C VAL A 86 -20.72 17.89 33.89
N SER A 87 -20.09 17.08 33.05
CA SER A 87 -20.56 15.73 32.72
C SER A 87 -19.46 14.71 32.99
N TYR A 88 -19.85 13.47 33.31
CA TYR A 88 -18.92 12.40 33.67
C TYR A 88 -19.42 11.04 33.17
N LEU A 89 -18.51 10.31 32.52
CA LEU A 89 -18.72 8.96 32.00
C LEU A 89 -18.46 7.92 33.10
N LEU A 90 -19.54 7.36 33.63
CA LEU A 90 -19.52 6.33 34.67
C LEU A 90 -18.97 5.00 34.11
N ALA A 91 -19.50 4.58 32.96
CA ALA A 91 -19.10 3.36 32.27
C ALA A 91 -18.98 3.60 30.76
N LYS A 92 -17.92 3.07 30.15
CA LYS A 92 -17.73 3.09 28.71
C LYS A 92 -18.69 2.10 28.04
N GLU A 93 -19.05 2.37 26.80
CA GLU A 93 -19.78 1.40 25.99
C GLU A 93 -18.92 0.15 25.75
N GLU A 94 -19.51 -1.03 25.97
CA GLU A 94 -18.96 -2.34 25.60
C GLU A 94 -19.97 -3.08 24.70
N GLU A 95 -19.61 -4.23 24.14
CA GLU A 95 -20.42 -4.95 23.13
C GLU A 95 -21.91 -5.08 23.53
N ASN A 96 -22.18 -5.49 24.77
CA ASN A 96 -23.53 -5.69 25.31
C ASN A 96 -23.96 -4.68 26.38
N ILE A 97 -23.12 -3.68 26.69
CA ILE A 97 -23.36 -2.72 27.78
C ILE A 97 -23.35 -1.31 27.19
N PRO A 98 -24.42 -0.50 27.36
CA PRO A 98 -24.40 0.88 26.91
C PRO A 98 -23.41 1.70 27.74
N ALA A 99 -22.94 2.82 27.18
CA ALA A 99 -22.26 3.83 27.99
C ALA A 99 -23.25 4.39 29.01
N PHE A 100 -22.79 4.61 30.25
CA PHE A 100 -23.56 5.27 31.30
C PHE A 100 -22.86 6.56 31.70
N PHE A 101 -23.62 7.65 31.79
CA PHE A 101 -23.10 8.96 32.12
C PHE A 101 -24.06 9.74 33.02
N ILE A 102 -23.50 10.69 33.76
CA ILE A 102 -24.21 11.60 34.65
C ILE A 102 -23.70 13.01 34.41
N GLY A 103 -24.52 14.03 34.68
CA GLY A 103 -24.04 15.39 34.65
C GLY A 103 -24.90 16.37 35.43
N VAL A 104 -24.35 17.56 35.55
CA VAL A 104 -24.95 18.74 36.16
C VAL A 104 -24.81 19.88 35.16
N ASP A 105 -25.92 20.33 34.63
CA ASP A 105 -26.00 21.50 33.74
C ASP A 105 -26.50 22.72 34.52
N ASP A 106 -26.44 23.90 33.91
CA ASP A 106 -27.04 25.12 34.48
C ASP A 106 -26.51 25.52 35.87
N ILE A 107 -25.27 25.15 36.23
CA ILE A 107 -24.66 25.61 37.48
C ILE A 107 -24.43 27.12 37.35
N THR A 108 -25.21 27.89 38.09
CA THR A 108 -25.18 29.35 38.05
C THR A 108 -25.43 29.96 39.44
N TYR A 109 -25.14 31.26 39.57
CA TYR A 109 -25.37 32.04 40.79
C TYR A 109 -26.78 32.65 40.84
N ASN A 110 -27.58 32.50 39.77
CA ASN A 110 -28.95 33.00 39.70
C ASN A 110 -29.95 31.84 39.72
N THR A 111 -31.15 32.05 40.26
CA THR A 111 -32.21 31.04 40.28
C THR A 111 -32.99 30.97 38.96
N HIS A 112 -32.70 31.85 37.98
CA HIS A 112 -33.43 31.93 36.71
C HIS A 112 -32.47 32.08 35.52
N VAL A 113 -32.45 31.06 34.65
CA VAL A 113 -31.76 31.03 33.35
C VAL A 113 -32.78 30.64 32.29
N SER A 114 -32.85 31.40 31.19
CA SER A 114 -33.73 31.14 30.05
C SER A 114 -33.07 31.50 28.72
N THR A 115 -33.79 31.22 27.63
CA THR A 115 -33.51 31.68 26.26
C THR A 115 -33.26 33.19 26.13
N ARG A 116 -33.59 34.01 27.14
CA ARG A 116 -33.37 35.46 27.13
C ARG A 116 -32.30 35.95 28.11
N GLY A 117 -31.52 35.05 28.70
CA GLY A 117 -30.43 35.34 29.64
C GLY A 117 -30.81 35.15 31.11
N ILE A 118 -30.11 35.87 32.01
CA ILE A 118 -30.32 35.84 33.46
C ILE A 118 -31.12 37.06 33.90
N ARG A 119 -32.18 36.88 34.70
CA ARG A 119 -32.85 37.97 35.44
C ARG A 119 -33.30 37.53 36.84
N ASP A 120 -33.44 38.48 37.75
CA ASP A 120 -33.84 38.25 39.15
C ASP A 120 -35.36 38.23 39.38
N THR A 121 -36.19 38.29 38.32
CA THR A 121 -37.67 38.42 38.45
C THR A 121 -38.41 37.43 37.55
N ILE A 122 -39.55 36.95 38.06
CA ILE A 122 -40.51 35.94 37.52
C ILE A 122 -41.21 36.46 36.24
N GLY A 123 -40.45 36.88 35.25
CA GLY A 123 -40.95 37.63 34.09
C GLY A 123 -40.87 36.89 32.76
N PHE A 124 -40.43 35.63 32.74
CA PHE A 124 -40.31 34.86 31.51
C PHE A 124 -41.59 34.07 31.19
N ILE A 125 -41.86 33.87 29.90
CA ILE A 125 -43.05 33.15 29.40
C ILE A 125 -43.10 31.70 29.93
N GLU A 126 -41.96 31.02 29.92
CA GLU A 126 -41.83 29.66 30.47
C GLU A 126 -42.04 29.66 32.01
N GLU A 127 -41.66 30.74 32.69
CA GLU A 127 -41.82 30.91 34.14
C GLU A 127 -43.23 31.32 34.55
N TYR A 128 -43.99 32.00 33.68
CA TYR A 128 -45.41 32.24 33.89
C TYR A 128 -46.15 30.92 34.07
N ASN A 129 -45.76 29.89 33.31
CA ASN A 129 -46.33 28.55 33.45
C ASN A 129 -45.86 27.85 34.73
N TYR A 130 -44.63 28.05 35.21
CA TYR A 130 -44.21 27.59 36.54
C TYR A 130 -44.98 28.29 37.68
N ALA A 131 -45.23 29.59 37.58
CA ALA A 131 -46.00 30.30 38.59
C ALA A 131 -47.48 29.90 38.57
N THR A 132 -48.06 29.79 37.37
CA THR A 132 -49.50 29.52 37.14
C THR A 132 -49.86 28.07 37.38
N HIS A 133 -49.08 27.14 36.84
CA HIS A 133 -49.33 25.71 37.00
C HIS A 133 -48.61 25.16 38.22
N CYS A 134 -47.46 25.72 38.63
CA CYS A 134 -46.61 25.15 39.69
C CYS A 134 -46.62 25.81 41.06
N GLY A 135 -47.34 26.93 41.22
CA GLY A 135 -47.26 27.71 42.46
C GLY A 135 -45.86 28.29 42.73
N GLY A 136 -45.00 28.30 41.70
CA GLY A 136 -43.59 28.72 41.76
C GLY A 136 -42.65 27.68 41.16
N ARG A 137 -41.47 28.12 40.70
CA ARG A 137 -40.38 27.22 40.31
C ARG A 137 -39.63 26.75 41.57
N PRO A 138 -39.29 25.46 41.70
CA PRO A 138 -38.40 25.00 42.76
C PRO A 138 -37.04 25.74 42.68
N TRP A 139 -36.33 25.79 43.80
CA TRP A 139 -34.96 26.30 43.93
C TRP A 139 -33.97 25.51 43.05
N GLU A 140 -33.98 25.79 41.75
CA GLU A 140 -33.14 25.14 40.74
C GLU A 140 -31.93 26.03 40.44
N LEU A 141 -30.88 25.89 41.25
CA LEU A 141 -29.57 26.51 40.97
C LEU A 141 -28.75 25.74 39.92
N PHE A 142 -29.25 24.58 39.50
CA PHE A 142 -28.65 23.66 38.54
C PHE A 142 -29.67 22.62 38.05
N SER A 143 -29.36 21.98 36.93
CA SER A 143 -30.08 20.85 36.34
C SER A 143 -29.24 19.58 36.50
N THR A 144 -29.85 18.42 36.75
CA THR A 144 -29.12 17.13 36.88
C THR A 144 -29.71 16.08 35.97
N TYR A 145 -28.87 15.18 35.46
CA TYR A 145 -29.31 14.08 34.62
C TYR A 145 -28.46 12.84 34.77
N ILE A 146 -29.06 11.70 34.48
CA ILE A 146 -28.39 10.43 34.23
C ILE A 146 -28.90 9.88 32.91
N GLY A 147 -27.99 9.32 32.11
CA GLY A 147 -28.34 8.77 30.81
C GLY A 147 -27.50 7.58 30.41
N MET A 148 -27.98 6.91 29.37
CA MET A 148 -27.26 5.84 28.70
C MET A 148 -27.28 6.02 27.19
N GLN A 149 -26.17 5.65 26.54
CA GLN A 149 -25.98 5.78 25.10
C GLN A 149 -25.43 4.48 24.52
N LYS A 150 -25.95 4.07 23.35
CA LYS A 150 -25.55 2.83 22.70
C LYS A 150 -25.41 3.00 21.19
N SER A 151 -24.30 2.52 20.65
CA SER A 151 -24.10 2.38 19.21
C SER A 151 -24.64 1.01 18.74
N LEU A 152 -25.64 1.03 17.85
CA LEU A 152 -26.18 -0.14 17.19
C LEU A 152 -25.57 -0.28 15.80
N GLY A 153 -24.49 -1.07 15.74
CA GLY A 153 -23.68 -1.19 14.54
C GLY A 153 -22.92 0.11 14.24
N LYS A 154 -22.71 0.40 12.96
CA LYS A 154 -21.92 1.56 12.51
C LYS A 154 -22.74 2.81 12.19
N HIS A 155 -24.06 2.66 12.10
CA HIS A 155 -24.93 3.68 11.51
C HIS A 155 -25.94 4.24 12.49
N LEU A 156 -26.35 3.50 13.53
CA LEU A 156 -27.37 3.95 14.44
C LEU A 156 -26.77 4.16 15.83
N GLU A 157 -27.08 5.29 16.43
CA GLU A 157 -26.82 5.58 17.83
C GLU A 157 -28.15 5.90 18.49
N ILE A 158 -28.34 5.41 19.71
CA ILE A 158 -29.53 5.68 20.52
C ILE A 158 -29.08 6.18 21.88
N ILE A 159 -29.84 7.12 22.42
CA ILE A 159 -29.65 7.68 23.74
C ILE A 159 -30.97 7.76 24.48
N MET A 160 -30.93 7.53 25.79
CA MET A 160 -32.07 7.79 26.67
C MET A 160 -31.62 8.06 28.10
N GLY A 161 -32.43 8.78 28.85
CA GLY A 161 -32.16 9.07 30.23
C GLY A 161 -33.30 9.85 30.88
N LEU A 162 -33.01 10.38 32.05
CA LEU A 162 -33.92 11.22 32.79
C LEU A 162 -33.16 12.32 33.50
N GLY A 163 -33.81 13.47 33.65
CA GLY A 163 -33.22 14.63 34.28
C GLY A 163 -34.24 15.48 35.02
N ARG A 164 -33.71 16.40 35.83
CA ARG A 164 -34.44 17.42 36.58
C ARG A 164 -33.86 18.79 36.26
N GLY A 165 -34.64 19.85 36.48
CA GLY A 165 -34.32 21.20 36.03
C GLY A 165 -34.76 21.39 34.58
N ARG A 166 -33.82 21.74 33.70
CA ARG A 166 -34.07 22.02 32.27
C ARG A 166 -34.75 20.90 31.48
N PHE A 167 -34.74 19.67 31.97
CA PHE A 167 -35.35 18.52 31.28
C PHE A 167 -36.87 18.43 31.48
N VAL A 168 -37.44 19.24 32.37
CA VAL A 168 -38.86 19.19 32.74
C VAL A 168 -39.57 20.41 32.19
N GLY A 169 -40.58 20.19 31.35
CA GLY A 169 -41.44 21.26 30.89
C GLY A 169 -42.70 21.37 31.74
N TYR A 170 -43.18 22.56 32.06
CA TYR A 170 -44.48 22.74 32.75
C TYR A 170 -45.44 23.62 31.96
N GLY A 171 -45.24 23.70 30.64
CA GLY A 171 -46.06 24.48 29.73
C GLY A 171 -47.15 23.63 29.08
N ASP A 172 -48.16 24.29 28.53
CA ASP A 172 -49.23 23.64 27.77
C ASP A 172 -48.72 22.78 26.62
N ARG A 173 -47.53 23.09 26.09
CA ARG A 173 -46.87 22.37 24.99
C ARG A 173 -45.58 21.66 25.38
N SER A 174 -45.09 21.87 26.60
CA SER A 174 -43.82 21.37 27.12
C SER A 174 -44.12 20.60 28.39
N HIS A 175 -44.48 19.32 28.26
CA HIS A 175 -44.78 18.40 29.37
C HIS A 175 -44.82 16.93 28.93
N TYR A 176 -44.85 16.67 27.61
CA TYR A 176 -44.77 15.33 27.06
C TYR A 176 -43.49 14.67 27.59
N PHE A 177 -43.60 13.53 28.27
CA PHE A 177 -42.48 12.78 28.87
C PHE A 177 -41.96 13.25 30.24
N ASN A 178 -42.71 14.12 30.92
CA ASN A 178 -42.52 14.24 32.36
C ASN A 178 -43.10 13.04 33.12
N THR A 179 -42.45 12.68 34.22
CA THR A 179 -42.87 11.56 35.07
C THR A 179 -44.19 11.80 35.80
N ASP A 180 -44.52 13.06 36.09
CA ASP A 180 -45.79 13.45 36.72
C ASP A 180 -46.99 13.28 35.80
N LEU A 181 -46.82 13.36 34.47
CA LEU A 181 -47.86 13.03 33.49
C LEU A 181 -48.37 11.60 33.69
N PHE A 182 -47.49 10.64 33.98
CA PHE A 182 -47.88 9.25 34.25
C PHE A 182 -48.62 9.08 35.59
N VAL A 183 -48.50 10.04 36.50
CA VAL A 183 -49.11 10.01 37.83
C VAL A 183 -50.43 10.80 37.87
N LEU A 184 -50.48 11.95 37.17
CA LEU A 184 -51.56 12.94 37.24
C LEU A 184 -52.49 12.89 36.04
N GLY A 185 -52.07 12.30 34.91
CA GLY A 185 -52.81 12.31 33.66
C GLY A 185 -53.18 13.74 33.23
N ASP A 186 -54.45 13.95 32.86
CA ASP A 186 -54.96 15.25 32.41
C ASP A 186 -55.01 16.33 33.51
N ARG A 187 -54.72 15.97 34.77
CA ARG A 187 -54.66 16.94 35.90
C ARG A 187 -53.34 17.70 35.99
N TYR A 188 -52.43 17.53 35.03
CA TYR A 188 -51.13 18.22 35.02
C TYR A 188 -51.25 19.76 35.04
N LYS A 189 -52.37 20.32 34.56
CA LYS A 189 -52.67 21.77 34.64
C LYS A 189 -53.10 22.26 36.03
N SER A 190 -53.27 21.35 36.98
CA SER A 190 -53.64 21.73 38.35
C SER A 190 -52.40 22.16 39.16
N PRO A 191 -52.54 23.07 40.13
CA PRO A 191 -51.50 23.41 41.09
C PRO A 191 -50.98 22.23 41.95
N GLU A 192 -51.56 21.04 41.80
CA GLU A 192 -51.29 19.83 42.60
C GLU A 192 -50.18 18.94 42.01
N HIS A 193 -49.52 19.35 40.92
CA HIS A 193 -48.42 18.58 40.33
C HIS A 193 -47.19 18.51 41.28
N SER A 194 -46.36 17.49 41.04
CA SER A 194 -45.24 17.17 41.93
C SER A 194 -44.06 18.11 41.67
N TRP A 195 -43.53 18.72 42.74
CA TRP A 195 -42.30 19.52 42.69
C TRP A 195 -41.06 18.68 42.30
N TRP A 196 -41.23 17.36 42.23
CA TRP A 196 -40.20 16.35 42.01
C TRP A 196 -40.36 15.61 40.68
N ALA A 197 -41.08 16.16 39.71
CA ALA A 197 -41.17 15.55 38.37
C ALA A 197 -39.79 15.50 37.70
N PHE A 198 -39.41 14.34 37.18
CA PHE A 198 -38.29 14.16 36.25
C PHE A 198 -38.80 14.17 34.81
N GLY A 199 -38.04 14.77 33.90
CA GLY A 199 -38.27 14.69 32.47
C GLY A 199 -37.46 13.54 31.88
N LEU A 200 -38.10 12.69 31.08
CA LEU A 200 -37.40 11.67 30.30
C LEU A 200 -36.89 12.32 29.03
N PHE A 201 -35.66 12.00 28.65
CA PHE A 201 -35.11 12.38 27.35
C PHE A 201 -34.70 11.14 26.56
N PHE A 202 -34.84 11.20 25.25
CA PHE A 202 -34.40 10.16 24.34
C PHE A 202 -34.07 10.74 22.96
N GLY A 203 -33.21 10.06 22.23
CA GLY A 203 -32.81 10.48 20.91
C GLY A 203 -32.14 9.38 20.12
N GLY A 204 -31.98 9.62 18.82
CA GLY A 204 -31.30 8.70 17.93
C GLY A 204 -30.64 9.43 16.76
N ALA A 205 -29.44 8.98 16.41
CA ALA A 205 -28.64 9.52 15.34
C ALA A 205 -28.37 8.45 14.27
N LEU A 206 -28.63 8.81 13.01
CA LEU A 206 -28.27 8.02 11.85
C LEU A 206 -26.99 8.58 11.21
N LYS A 207 -25.88 7.88 11.42
CA LYS A 207 -24.56 8.17 10.86
C LYS A 207 -24.48 7.67 9.42
N VAL A 208 -24.22 8.58 8.49
CA VAL A 208 -24.08 8.33 7.05
C VAL A 208 -22.61 8.47 6.65
N PRO A 209 -22.11 7.66 5.69
CA PRO A 209 -20.76 7.85 5.15
C PRO A 209 -20.50 9.28 4.68
N GLY A 210 -19.28 9.78 4.90
CA GLY A 210 -18.91 11.16 4.56
C GLY A 210 -19.08 12.17 5.69
N GLY A 211 -19.41 11.72 6.91
CA GLY A 211 -19.46 12.57 8.10
C GLY A 211 -20.81 13.23 8.35
N LEU A 212 -21.82 12.96 7.52
CA LEU A 212 -23.18 13.43 7.76
C LEU A 212 -23.87 12.55 8.80
N GLU A 213 -24.58 13.17 9.74
CA GLU A 213 -25.36 12.53 10.79
C GLU A 213 -26.74 13.18 10.82
N MET A 214 -27.80 12.37 10.82
CA MET A 214 -29.18 12.84 11.00
C MET A 214 -29.59 12.60 12.44
N VAL A 215 -30.07 13.61 13.14
CA VAL A 215 -30.40 13.55 14.56
C VAL A 215 -31.88 13.83 14.79
N ALA A 216 -32.48 13.08 15.71
CA ALA A 216 -33.79 13.38 16.28
C ALA A 216 -33.75 13.09 17.78
N GLU A 217 -34.30 13.98 18.57
CA GLU A 217 -34.28 13.91 20.03
C GLU A 217 -35.55 14.54 20.61
N MET A 218 -35.82 14.23 21.87
CA MET A 218 -36.91 14.83 22.62
C MET A 218 -36.61 14.76 24.11
N ASP A 219 -37.07 15.77 24.85
CA ASP A 219 -37.13 15.74 26.31
C ASP A 219 -38.52 16.18 26.82
N GLY A 220 -38.64 16.46 28.12
CA GLY A 220 -39.89 16.92 28.74
C GLY A 220 -40.36 18.30 28.25
N ARG A 221 -39.51 19.04 27.51
CA ARG A 221 -39.80 20.39 27.02
C ARG A 221 -40.13 20.43 25.54
N ASP A 222 -39.30 19.82 24.69
CA ASP A 222 -39.42 19.92 23.24
C ASP A 222 -38.79 18.74 22.49
N GLY A 223 -39.17 18.61 21.22
CA GLY A 223 -38.64 17.65 20.26
C GLY A 223 -37.85 18.36 19.16
N ASN A 224 -36.65 17.87 18.87
CA ASN A 224 -35.73 18.52 17.94
C ASN A 224 -35.28 17.53 16.87
N ILE A 225 -35.10 18.03 15.64
CA ILE A 225 -34.60 17.24 14.50
C ILE A 225 -33.53 18.03 13.75
N GLY A 226 -32.57 17.35 13.13
CA GLY A 226 -31.57 18.07 12.34
C GLY A 226 -30.50 17.20 11.73
N PHE A 227 -29.46 17.87 11.27
CA PHE A 227 -28.29 17.30 10.65
C PHE A 227 -27.02 17.85 11.29
N LYS A 228 -26.03 16.97 11.47
CA LYS A 228 -24.67 17.34 11.84
C LYS A 228 -23.71 16.88 10.74
N TYR A 229 -22.72 17.70 10.45
CA TYR A 229 -21.63 17.36 9.54
C TYR A 229 -20.30 17.39 10.29
N HIS A 230 -19.69 16.22 10.44
CA HIS A 230 -18.44 16.02 11.14
C HIS A 230 -17.25 16.06 10.17
N HIS A 231 -16.45 17.12 10.29
CA HIS A 231 -15.14 17.22 9.69
C HIS A 231 -14.06 16.97 10.75
N GLN A 232 -12.83 16.66 10.32
CA GLN A 232 -11.70 16.44 11.25
C GLN A 232 -11.36 17.65 12.14
N TYR A 233 -11.79 18.86 11.76
CA TYR A 233 -11.49 20.10 12.49
C TYR A 233 -12.72 20.81 13.06
N PHE A 234 -13.91 20.47 12.59
CA PHE A 234 -15.14 21.15 13.00
C PHE A 234 -16.36 20.25 12.83
N THR A 235 -17.41 20.56 13.58
CA THR A 235 -18.75 20.01 13.39
C THR A 235 -19.69 21.16 13.07
N ALA A 236 -20.45 21.05 11.98
CA ALA A 236 -21.51 21.99 11.65
C ALA A 236 -22.87 21.37 11.96
N THR A 237 -23.79 22.14 12.54
CA THR A 237 -25.14 21.71 12.91
C THR A 237 -26.17 22.54 12.17
N LEU A 238 -27.19 21.90 11.62
CA LEU A 238 -28.40 22.53 11.10
C LEU A 238 -29.61 21.78 11.67
N GLY A 239 -30.40 22.45 12.50
CA GLY A 239 -31.51 21.84 13.22
C GLY A 239 -32.79 22.64 13.16
N LEU A 240 -33.87 21.97 13.54
CA LEU A 240 -35.16 22.54 13.89
C LEU A 240 -35.44 22.16 15.33
N ALA A 241 -35.48 23.15 16.21
CA ALA A 241 -35.93 22.97 17.57
C ALA A 241 -37.44 23.18 17.68
N LYS A 242 -38.09 22.53 18.65
CA LYS A 242 -39.55 22.54 18.82
C LYS A 242 -40.28 22.05 17.56
N ALA A 243 -39.73 21.02 16.91
CA ALA A 243 -40.20 20.45 15.65
C ALA A 243 -41.59 19.80 15.77
N GLU A 244 -41.99 19.38 16.98
CA GLU A 244 -43.35 18.94 17.30
C GLU A 244 -44.40 20.04 17.08
N GLN A 245 -43.98 21.30 17.02
CA GLN A 245 -44.83 22.46 16.74
C GLN A 245 -44.96 22.73 15.23
N LEU A 246 -44.62 21.78 14.36
CA LEU A 246 -44.94 21.92 12.94
C LEU A 246 -46.47 21.75 12.71
N PRO A 247 -47.03 22.44 11.70
CA PRO A 247 -48.49 22.54 11.46
C PRO A 247 -49.25 21.23 11.14
N TRP A 248 -48.55 20.10 11.19
CA TRP A 248 -49.02 18.77 10.81
C TRP A 248 -49.44 17.98 12.05
N TRP A 249 -49.10 18.47 13.26
CA TRP A 249 -49.24 17.76 14.54
C TRP A 249 -50.19 18.42 15.56
N ASN A 250 -50.42 19.74 15.51
CA ASN A 250 -51.26 20.44 16.50
C ASN A 250 -51.93 21.70 15.92
N HIS A 251 -52.91 22.26 16.64
CA HIS A 251 -53.51 23.57 16.33
C HIS A 251 -52.66 24.74 16.89
N PRO A 252 -52.67 25.93 16.25
CA PRO A 252 -51.77 27.07 16.51
C PRO A 252 -51.80 27.65 17.95
N PRO A 253 -50.81 28.51 18.37
CA PRO A 253 -49.59 28.96 17.67
C PRO A 253 -48.43 27.96 17.56
N PHE A 254 -47.58 28.17 16.53
CA PHE A 254 -46.35 27.43 16.27
C PHE A 254 -45.13 28.33 16.46
N SER A 255 -44.06 27.86 17.13
CA SER A 255 -42.79 28.58 17.17
C SER A 255 -41.57 27.66 17.00
N PRO A 256 -41.53 26.83 15.93
CA PRO A 256 -40.33 26.06 15.61
C PRO A 256 -39.17 27.01 15.30
N ARG A 257 -37.96 26.62 15.72
CA ARG A 257 -36.76 27.45 15.59
C ARG A 257 -35.76 26.81 14.65
N LEU A 258 -35.20 27.60 13.74
CA LEU A 258 -34.02 27.21 13.00
C LEU A 258 -32.80 27.30 13.90
N VAL A 259 -31.98 26.26 13.96
CA VAL A 259 -30.72 26.21 14.72
C VAL A 259 -29.56 26.03 13.74
N ILE A 260 -28.53 26.86 13.83
CA ILE A 260 -27.29 26.74 13.08
C ILE A 260 -26.14 26.77 14.07
N GLY A 261 -25.28 25.74 14.06
CA GLY A 261 -24.14 25.62 14.97
C GLY A 261 -22.84 25.36 14.27
N LEU A 262 -21.73 25.83 14.85
CA LEU A 262 -20.38 25.48 14.46
C LEU A 262 -19.52 25.23 15.71
N GLU A 263 -18.96 24.03 15.80
CA GLU A 263 -18.08 23.60 16.89
C GLU A 263 -16.70 23.23 16.35
N THR A 264 -15.65 23.49 17.11
CA THR A 264 -14.28 23.06 16.82
C THR A 264 -13.59 22.53 18.07
N SER A 265 -12.56 21.70 17.88
CA SER A 265 -11.70 21.24 18.97
C SER A 265 -10.28 20.98 18.48
N ASN A 266 -9.33 20.94 19.42
CA ASN A 266 -7.95 20.53 19.15
C ASN A 266 -7.78 18.99 19.10
N LYS A 267 -8.88 18.21 19.04
CA LYS A 267 -8.86 16.74 19.04
C LYS A 267 -7.89 16.15 18.01
N ALA A 268 -7.98 16.62 16.77
CA ALA A 268 -7.13 16.15 15.68
C ALA A 268 -5.63 16.45 15.90
N MET A 269 -5.29 17.42 16.75
CA MET A 269 -3.91 17.75 17.11
C MET A 269 -3.40 16.91 18.28
N LEU A 270 -4.29 16.43 19.15
CA LEU A 270 -3.96 15.62 20.32
C LEU A 270 -4.00 14.11 20.05
N GLU A 271 -4.78 13.66 19.06
CA GLU A 271 -4.76 12.26 18.62
C GLU A 271 -3.36 11.88 18.15
N ALA A 272 -2.78 10.82 18.75
CA ALA A 272 -1.50 10.29 18.30
C ALA A 272 -1.58 9.91 16.81
N PRO A 273 -0.51 10.12 16.01
CA PRO A 273 -0.52 9.78 14.61
C PRO A 273 -0.84 8.30 14.48
N ARG A 274 -1.94 8.00 13.79
CA ARG A 274 -2.41 6.63 13.63
C ARG A 274 -1.36 5.85 12.83
N VAL A 275 -0.66 4.92 13.48
CA VAL A 275 0.41 4.14 12.86
C VAL A 275 -0.14 2.90 12.15
N GLY A 276 0.52 2.51 11.06
CA GLY A 276 0.38 1.20 10.44
C GLY A 276 1.70 0.44 10.48
N SER A 277 1.65 -0.87 10.22
CA SER A 277 2.85 -1.70 10.17
C SER A 277 3.14 -2.16 8.74
N ILE A 278 4.42 -2.17 8.37
CA ILE A 278 4.89 -2.73 7.10
C ILE A 278 5.78 -3.92 7.40
N GLU A 279 5.41 -5.10 6.91
CA GLU A 279 6.29 -6.25 6.85
C GLU A 279 7.00 -6.25 5.50
N CYS A 280 8.31 -6.08 5.55
CA CYS A 280 9.15 -6.00 4.38
C CYS A 280 9.91 -7.30 4.18
N VAL A 281 9.88 -7.84 2.97
CA VAL A 281 10.60 -9.06 2.57
C VAL A 281 11.48 -8.73 1.37
N VAL A 282 12.78 -8.93 1.50
CA VAL A 282 13.76 -8.70 0.42
C VAL A 282 14.20 -10.04 -0.13
N GLN A 283 14.01 -10.26 -1.44
CA GLN A 283 14.30 -11.53 -2.09
C GLN A 283 14.87 -11.36 -3.50
N ASP A 284 15.58 -12.37 -3.99
CA ASP A 284 16.03 -12.44 -5.39
C ASP A 284 14.81 -12.56 -6.32
N PHE A 285 14.81 -11.78 -7.40
CA PHE A 285 13.72 -11.75 -8.38
C PHE A 285 13.49 -13.10 -9.05
N THR A 286 14.55 -13.87 -9.29
CA THR A 286 14.56 -15.11 -10.06
C THR A 286 14.39 -16.33 -9.15
N THR A 287 15.22 -16.48 -8.13
CA THR A 287 15.23 -17.68 -7.26
C THR A 287 14.21 -17.61 -6.14
N LYS A 288 13.71 -16.40 -5.81
CA LYS A 288 12.85 -16.11 -4.65
C LYS A 288 13.53 -16.38 -3.30
N GLU A 289 14.83 -16.61 -3.29
CA GLU A 289 15.59 -16.75 -2.05
C GLU A 289 15.68 -15.42 -1.31
N ILE A 290 15.59 -15.49 0.02
CA ILE A 290 15.64 -14.31 0.89
C ILE A 290 17.06 -13.73 0.89
N LEU A 291 17.15 -12.42 0.67
CA LEU A 291 18.42 -11.70 0.65
C LEU A 291 18.73 -11.11 2.03
N THR A 292 19.68 -11.73 2.72
CA THR A 292 20.20 -11.26 4.02
C THR A 292 21.05 -10.00 3.84
N ASN A 293 21.17 -9.20 4.90
CA ASN A 293 21.96 -7.96 4.95
C ASN A 293 21.55 -6.90 3.90
N ALA A 294 20.26 -6.78 3.64
CA ALA A 294 19.73 -5.69 2.82
C ALA A 294 19.65 -4.38 3.62
N ILE A 295 19.72 -3.26 2.91
CA ILE A 295 19.58 -1.91 3.46
C ILE A 295 18.28 -1.33 2.94
N ILE A 296 17.53 -0.66 3.82
CA ILE A 296 16.22 -0.10 3.51
C ILE A 296 16.26 1.37 3.86
N ASP A 297 15.99 2.21 2.87
CA ASP A 297 15.99 3.66 2.99
C ASP A 297 14.56 4.17 2.85
N LEU A 298 14.11 4.99 3.81
CA LEU A 298 12.83 5.69 3.74
C LEU A 298 13.08 7.18 3.57
N LYS A 299 12.73 7.67 2.38
CA LYS A 299 13.02 9.04 1.95
C LYS A 299 12.33 10.09 2.80
N GLU A 300 11.04 9.91 3.10
CA GLU A 300 10.20 10.92 3.76
C GLU A 300 10.54 11.11 5.24
N VAL A 301 11.15 10.11 5.88
CA VAL A 301 11.59 10.18 7.28
C VAL A 301 13.10 10.27 7.42
N ASN A 302 13.84 10.31 6.31
CA ASN A 302 15.31 10.34 6.26
C ASN A 302 15.96 9.32 7.20
N LYS A 303 15.47 8.07 7.16
CA LYS A 303 15.93 6.97 8.03
C LYS A 303 16.30 5.75 7.22
N ARG A 304 17.37 5.09 7.66
CA ARG A 304 17.91 3.88 7.05
C ARG A 304 17.91 2.73 8.06
N TYR A 305 17.44 1.57 7.62
CA TYR A 305 17.33 0.34 8.41
C TYR A 305 18.18 -0.77 7.79
N ARG A 306 18.74 -1.65 8.63
CA ARG A 306 19.36 -2.90 8.19
C ARG A 306 18.39 -4.06 8.36
N ALA A 307 18.31 -4.91 7.35
CA ALA A 307 17.57 -6.16 7.37
C ALA A 307 18.56 -7.35 7.36
N PRO A 308 19.12 -7.75 8.52
CA PRO A 308 20.13 -8.82 8.58
C PRO A 308 19.58 -10.15 8.07
N THR A 309 18.32 -10.47 8.36
CA THR A 309 17.63 -11.69 7.93
C THR A 309 16.92 -11.55 6.59
N GLY A 310 16.86 -10.35 6.00
CA GLY A 310 16.07 -10.05 4.79
C GLY A 310 14.57 -9.87 5.02
N ILE A 311 14.07 -10.16 6.23
CA ILE A 311 12.69 -9.89 6.65
C ILE A 311 12.73 -8.96 7.87
N PHE A 312 11.94 -7.90 7.85
CA PHE A 312 11.84 -6.97 8.98
C PHE A 312 10.49 -6.27 8.98
N SER A 313 10.14 -5.65 10.11
CA SER A 313 8.89 -4.91 10.27
C SER A 313 9.17 -3.46 10.65
N LEU A 314 8.41 -2.53 10.08
CA LEU A 314 8.43 -1.11 10.40
C LEU A 314 7.06 -0.69 10.93
N SER A 315 7.06 0.23 11.89
CA SER A 315 5.84 0.95 12.30
C SER A 315 6.00 2.40 11.88
N LEU A 316 5.08 2.88 11.04
CA LEU A 316 5.13 4.22 10.46
C LEU A 316 3.77 4.92 10.64
N PRO A 317 3.74 6.24 10.80
CA PRO A 317 2.49 7.01 10.69
C PRO A 317 1.74 6.71 9.39
N ALA A 318 0.43 6.91 9.37
CA ALA A 318 -0.33 6.84 8.13
C ALA A 318 0.17 7.90 7.13
N GLY A 319 0.35 7.48 5.88
CA GLY A 319 0.94 8.34 4.86
C GLY A 319 1.47 7.56 3.66
N ASN A 320 1.96 8.30 2.67
CA ASN A 320 2.59 7.72 1.49
C ASN A 320 4.12 7.77 1.66
N TYR A 321 4.78 6.64 1.43
CA TYR A 321 6.22 6.50 1.61
C TYR A 321 6.88 5.93 0.36
N THR A 322 8.08 6.42 0.08
CA THR A 322 9.00 5.89 -0.91
C THR A 322 10.08 5.10 -0.19
N ILE A 323 10.10 3.78 -0.43
CA ILE A 323 11.03 2.85 0.21
C ILE A 323 12.00 2.30 -0.83
N THR A 324 13.29 2.47 -0.59
CA THR A 324 14.35 1.91 -1.43
C THR A 324 15.00 0.74 -0.71
N ALA A 325 15.06 -0.41 -1.37
CA ALA A 325 15.80 -1.57 -0.90
C ALA A 325 17.08 -1.76 -1.72
N SER A 326 18.20 -1.86 -1.02
CA SER A 326 19.55 -1.96 -1.61
C SER A 326 20.29 -3.17 -1.07
N ARG A 327 21.02 -3.85 -1.96
CA ARG A 327 21.90 -4.98 -1.60
C ARG A 327 23.08 -5.05 -2.56
N SER A 328 24.27 -5.33 -2.04
CA SER A 328 25.48 -5.53 -2.86
C SER A 328 25.24 -6.60 -3.94
N ASN A 329 25.69 -6.32 -5.17
CA ASN A 329 25.50 -7.13 -6.38
C ASN A 329 24.05 -7.17 -6.92
N TYR A 330 23.15 -6.36 -6.37
CA TYR A 330 21.79 -6.17 -6.87
C TYR A 330 21.54 -4.71 -7.23
N ALA A 331 20.67 -4.48 -8.20
CA ALA A 331 20.13 -3.15 -8.47
C ALA A 331 19.14 -2.75 -7.37
N ASP A 332 19.15 -1.47 -7.02
CA ASP A 332 18.21 -0.90 -6.04
C ASP A 332 16.76 -1.08 -6.52
N TYR A 333 15.88 -1.41 -5.57
CA TYR A 333 14.45 -1.53 -5.81
C TYR A 333 13.72 -0.39 -5.10
N ILE A 334 12.95 0.41 -5.84
CA ILE A 334 12.16 1.51 -5.29
C ILE A 334 10.68 1.12 -5.31
N ALA A 335 10.03 1.22 -4.15
CA ALA A 335 8.61 0.98 -3.98
C ALA A 335 7.91 2.21 -3.40
N GLN A 336 6.66 2.45 -3.80
CA GLN A 336 5.79 3.37 -3.09
C GLN A 336 4.66 2.62 -2.39
N ILE A 337 4.37 3.02 -1.15
CA ILE A 337 3.39 2.37 -0.30
C ILE A 337 2.58 3.39 0.50
N THR A 338 1.28 3.16 0.59
CA THR A 338 0.38 3.90 1.47
C THR A 338 0.20 3.13 2.77
N VAL A 339 0.69 3.66 3.87
CA VAL A 339 0.48 3.12 5.21
C VAL A 339 -0.87 3.58 5.71
N LYS A 340 -1.74 2.63 6.07
CA LYS A 340 -3.05 2.90 6.66
C LYS A 340 -3.04 2.63 8.16
N PRO A 341 -3.77 3.43 8.96
CA PRO A 341 -3.98 3.21 10.39
C PRO A 341 -4.36 1.76 10.74
N GLY A 342 -3.63 1.13 11.66
CA GLY A 342 -3.97 -0.20 12.18
C GLY A 342 -3.87 -1.36 11.17
N VAL A 343 -3.42 -1.10 9.94
CA VAL A 343 -3.26 -2.13 8.90
C VAL A 343 -1.82 -2.62 8.87
N LYS A 344 -1.64 -3.95 8.85
CA LYS A 344 -0.36 -4.59 8.52
C LYS A 344 -0.29 -4.81 7.01
N THR A 345 0.64 -4.14 6.35
CA THR A 345 0.86 -4.25 4.90
C THR A 345 2.12 -5.04 4.62
N LYS A 346 2.05 -5.99 3.68
CA LYS A 346 3.23 -6.76 3.25
C LYS A 346 3.81 -6.15 1.98
N LEU A 347 5.10 -5.84 2.00
CA LEU A 347 5.84 -5.31 0.87
C LEU A 347 7.00 -6.24 0.51
N ILE A 348 7.03 -6.70 -0.74
CA ILE A 348 8.03 -7.65 -1.23
C ILE A 348 8.93 -6.94 -2.25
N PHE A 349 10.22 -6.83 -1.93
CA PHE A 349 11.25 -6.28 -2.79
C PHE A 349 11.89 -7.40 -3.59
N ASN A 350 11.59 -7.47 -4.90
CA ASN A 350 12.18 -8.46 -5.80
C ASN A 350 13.41 -7.86 -6.50
N LEU A 351 14.57 -7.98 -5.88
CA LEU A 351 15.80 -7.37 -6.38
C LEU A 351 16.36 -8.18 -7.55
N LYS A 352 16.83 -7.49 -8.58
CA LYS A 352 17.52 -8.09 -9.74
C LYS A 352 19.02 -7.95 -9.56
N LYS A 353 19.77 -9.01 -9.86
CA LYS A 353 21.24 -8.96 -9.87
C LYS A 353 21.70 -7.89 -10.88
N THR A 354 22.83 -7.23 -10.58
CA THR A 354 23.45 -6.30 -11.52
C THR A 354 23.95 -7.02 -12.77
N GLU A 355 24.07 -6.31 -13.88
CA GLU A 355 24.62 -6.90 -15.11
C GLU A 355 26.04 -7.46 -14.90
N GLU A 356 26.86 -6.76 -14.12
CA GLU A 356 28.21 -7.20 -13.79
C GLU A 356 28.20 -8.53 -13.05
N GLN A 357 27.33 -8.67 -12.03
CA GLN A 357 27.19 -9.92 -11.29
C GLN A 357 26.69 -11.06 -12.21
N LEU A 358 25.74 -10.77 -13.10
CA LEU A 358 25.21 -11.76 -14.03
C LEU A 358 26.30 -12.23 -15.01
N ARG A 359 27.10 -11.29 -15.57
CA ARG A 359 28.25 -11.61 -16.44
C ARG A 359 29.26 -12.48 -15.71
N ARG A 360 29.58 -12.16 -14.46
CA ARG A 360 30.49 -12.96 -13.63
C ARG A 360 29.98 -14.39 -13.41
N GLU A 361 28.69 -14.54 -13.11
CA GLU A 361 28.07 -15.87 -12.95
C GLU A 361 28.10 -16.68 -14.25
N GLN A 362 27.85 -16.04 -15.39
CA GLN A 362 27.93 -16.67 -16.71
C GLN A 362 29.36 -17.10 -17.07
N GLN A 363 30.35 -16.26 -16.77
CA GLN A 363 31.77 -16.59 -16.96
C GLN A 363 32.17 -17.79 -16.09
N LEU A 364 31.82 -17.79 -14.80
CA LEU A 364 32.09 -18.92 -13.90
C LEU A 364 31.43 -20.21 -14.36
N LYS A 365 30.17 -20.14 -14.81
CA LYS A 365 29.46 -21.30 -15.38
C LYS A 365 30.16 -21.83 -16.63
N SER A 366 30.63 -20.94 -17.50
CA SER A 366 31.35 -21.29 -18.72
C SER A 366 32.70 -21.94 -18.39
N ILE A 367 33.46 -21.38 -17.44
CA ILE A 367 34.72 -21.95 -16.93
C ILE A 367 34.47 -23.38 -16.41
N ASN A 368 33.48 -23.55 -15.53
CA ASN A 368 33.18 -24.86 -14.95
C ASN A 368 32.75 -25.88 -16.00
N ASN A 369 32.01 -25.46 -17.03
CA ASN A 369 31.63 -26.33 -18.13
C ASN A 369 32.87 -26.78 -18.95
N TYR A 370 33.77 -25.85 -19.28
CA TYR A 370 35.02 -26.19 -19.97
C TYR A 370 35.93 -27.10 -19.13
N LEU A 371 36.03 -26.85 -17.82
CA LEU A 371 36.77 -27.73 -16.90
C LEU A 371 36.17 -29.14 -16.86
N ALA A 372 34.85 -29.26 -16.79
CA ALA A 372 34.16 -30.56 -16.80
C ALA A 372 34.37 -31.32 -18.12
N GLN A 373 34.26 -30.63 -19.27
CA GLN A 373 34.53 -31.21 -20.58
C GLN A 373 36.00 -31.66 -20.71
N GLY A 374 36.95 -30.81 -20.30
CA GLY A 374 38.38 -31.14 -20.34
C GLY A 374 38.71 -32.38 -19.51
N LYS A 375 38.13 -32.49 -18.31
CA LYS A 375 38.28 -33.68 -17.45
C LYS A 375 37.73 -34.93 -18.11
N ALA A 376 36.54 -34.86 -18.71
CA ALA A 376 35.93 -35.99 -19.41
C ALA A 376 36.81 -36.48 -20.58
N TYR A 377 37.24 -35.57 -21.46
CA TYR A 377 38.12 -35.92 -22.58
C TYR A 377 39.48 -36.46 -22.11
N PHE A 378 40.01 -35.93 -21.01
CA PHE A 378 41.26 -36.43 -20.43
C PHE A 378 41.10 -37.88 -19.92
N THR A 379 39.97 -38.21 -19.28
CA THR A 379 39.67 -39.58 -18.84
C THR A 379 39.45 -40.55 -19.99
N GLU A 380 38.88 -40.07 -21.11
CA GLU A 380 38.67 -40.86 -22.33
C GLU A 380 39.96 -41.05 -23.16
N GLY A 381 41.05 -40.39 -22.78
CA GLY A 381 42.34 -40.45 -23.49
C GLY A 381 42.42 -39.53 -24.72
N ASN A 382 41.39 -38.72 -24.99
CA ASN A 382 41.41 -37.74 -26.09
C ASN A 382 42.14 -36.46 -25.66
N LEU A 383 43.48 -36.51 -25.67
CA LEU A 383 44.34 -35.43 -25.18
C LEU A 383 44.16 -34.11 -25.94
N LYS A 384 43.79 -34.15 -27.22
CA LYS A 384 43.62 -32.93 -28.04
C LYS A 384 42.38 -32.14 -27.61
N LEU A 385 41.22 -32.80 -27.51
CA LEU A 385 39.99 -32.16 -27.05
C LEU A 385 40.08 -31.72 -25.59
N ALA A 386 40.78 -32.49 -24.75
CA ALA A 386 41.04 -32.11 -23.37
C ALA A 386 41.83 -30.79 -23.29
N LEU A 387 42.90 -30.67 -24.07
CA LEU A 387 43.74 -29.48 -24.14
C LEU A 387 42.97 -28.25 -24.61
N ASP A 388 42.15 -28.39 -25.66
CA ASP A 388 41.32 -27.30 -26.18
C ASP A 388 40.31 -26.83 -25.12
N ALA A 389 39.65 -27.75 -24.42
CA ALA A 389 38.70 -27.42 -23.35
C ALA A 389 39.37 -26.68 -22.18
N PHE A 390 40.54 -27.14 -21.71
CA PHE A 390 41.27 -26.44 -20.64
C PHE A 390 41.81 -25.07 -21.09
N ASN A 391 42.25 -24.92 -22.33
CA ASN A 391 42.65 -23.63 -22.88
C ASN A 391 41.47 -22.66 -22.99
N ASN A 392 40.28 -23.15 -23.36
CA ASN A 392 39.07 -22.33 -23.34
C ASN A 392 38.72 -21.86 -21.92
N ALA A 393 38.89 -22.70 -20.89
CA ALA A 393 38.75 -22.27 -19.50
C ALA A 393 39.77 -21.17 -19.12
N LEU A 394 41.04 -21.33 -19.52
CA LEU A 394 42.11 -20.36 -19.27
C LEU A 394 41.96 -19.05 -20.08
N SER A 395 41.25 -19.08 -21.20
CA SER A 395 40.93 -17.86 -21.96
C SER A 395 39.99 -16.92 -21.18
N ILE A 396 39.20 -17.47 -20.25
CA ILE A 396 38.28 -16.71 -19.39
C ILE A 396 38.93 -16.40 -18.04
N ASP A 397 39.60 -17.38 -17.42
CA ASP A 397 40.38 -17.22 -16.19
C ASP A 397 41.81 -17.72 -16.39
N PRO A 398 42.74 -16.84 -16.79
CA PRO A 398 44.12 -17.22 -17.06
C PRO A 398 44.84 -17.86 -15.87
N ASN A 399 44.38 -17.60 -14.63
CA ASN A 399 44.99 -18.10 -13.39
C ASN A 399 44.26 -19.31 -12.81
N ASN A 400 43.34 -19.93 -13.57
CA ASN A 400 42.64 -21.11 -13.11
C ASN A 400 43.63 -22.25 -12.81
N LYS A 401 43.83 -22.53 -11.51
CA LYS A 401 44.81 -23.50 -11.03
C LYS A 401 44.53 -24.91 -11.56
N GLU A 402 43.27 -25.29 -11.56
CA GLU A 402 42.85 -26.63 -11.99
C GLU A 402 43.13 -26.87 -13.48
N ALA A 403 42.76 -25.93 -14.36
CA ALA A 403 43.07 -26.06 -15.79
C ALA A 403 44.58 -26.18 -16.05
N ARG A 404 45.42 -25.41 -15.34
CA ARG A 404 46.89 -25.48 -15.50
C ARG A 404 47.47 -26.82 -15.05
N GLU A 405 46.97 -27.38 -13.96
CA GLU A 405 47.40 -28.71 -13.47
C GLU A 405 47.08 -29.81 -14.47
N TYR A 406 45.88 -29.81 -15.07
CA TYR A 406 45.53 -30.78 -16.11
C TYR A 406 46.33 -30.59 -17.40
N LEU A 407 46.62 -29.34 -17.81
CA LEU A 407 47.50 -29.11 -18.96
C LEU A 407 48.91 -29.66 -18.72
N ALA A 408 49.48 -29.50 -17.53
CA ALA A 408 50.78 -30.10 -17.20
C ALA A 408 50.76 -31.64 -17.29
N GLN A 409 49.68 -32.27 -16.82
CA GLN A 409 49.50 -33.72 -16.95
C GLN A 409 49.33 -34.17 -18.42
N ILE A 410 48.62 -33.38 -19.23
CA ILE A 410 48.48 -33.64 -20.67
C ILE A 410 49.85 -33.57 -21.35
N GLU A 411 50.65 -32.54 -21.06
CA GLU A 411 51.99 -32.39 -21.65
C GLU A 411 52.94 -33.52 -21.22
N ALA A 412 52.87 -33.97 -19.97
CA ALA A 412 53.62 -35.15 -19.52
C ALA A 412 53.22 -36.42 -20.29
N LYS A 413 51.91 -36.68 -20.45
CA LYS A 413 51.42 -37.84 -21.23
C LYS A 413 51.78 -37.73 -22.72
N LYS A 414 51.71 -36.54 -23.31
CA LYS A 414 52.16 -36.33 -24.70
C LYS A 414 53.63 -36.67 -24.86
N THR A 415 54.47 -36.19 -23.95
CA THR A 415 55.91 -36.47 -23.96
C THR A 415 56.18 -37.97 -23.88
N GLU A 416 55.44 -38.69 -23.02
CA GLU A 416 55.50 -40.15 -22.91
C GLU A 416 55.07 -40.85 -24.21
N PHE A 417 53.93 -40.46 -24.80
CA PHE A 417 53.47 -41.04 -26.06
C PHE A 417 54.43 -40.79 -27.22
N ILE A 418 54.98 -39.58 -27.32
CA ILE A 418 55.99 -39.24 -28.33
C ILE A 418 57.23 -40.13 -28.16
N ALA A 419 57.73 -40.29 -26.94
CA ALA A 419 58.89 -41.15 -26.68
C ALA A 419 58.64 -42.63 -27.05
N ASN A 420 57.45 -43.14 -26.69
CA ASN A 420 57.06 -44.51 -26.99
C ASN A 420 56.88 -44.74 -28.49
N TYR A 421 56.14 -43.86 -29.18
CA TYR A 421 55.97 -43.94 -30.62
C TYR A 421 57.29 -43.77 -31.37
N SER A 422 58.18 -42.86 -30.95
CA SER A 422 59.50 -42.69 -31.58
C SER A 422 60.34 -43.95 -31.47
N THR A 423 60.29 -44.62 -30.30
CA THR A 423 61.05 -45.85 -30.07
C THR A 423 60.52 -47.00 -30.94
N GLU A 424 59.20 -47.18 -30.98
CA GLU A 424 58.56 -48.21 -31.81
C GLU A 424 58.74 -47.92 -33.31
N ALA A 425 58.61 -46.66 -33.74
CA ALA A 425 58.77 -46.27 -35.13
C ALA A 425 60.19 -46.60 -35.62
N ARG A 426 61.23 -46.22 -34.86
CA ARG A 426 62.64 -46.57 -35.16
C ARG A 426 62.87 -48.08 -35.20
N ALA A 427 62.22 -48.86 -34.33
CA ALA A 427 62.32 -50.32 -34.33
C ALA A 427 61.70 -50.92 -35.60
N ARG A 428 60.51 -50.44 -36.01
CA ARG A 428 59.85 -50.85 -37.25
C ARG A 428 60.65 -50.49 -38.49
N GLU A 429 61.27 -49.31 -38.52
CA GLU A 429 62.20 -48.93 -39.58
C GLU A 429 63.38 -49.89 -39.73
N LYS A 430 63.98 -50.32 -38.61
CA LYS A 430 65.07 -51.31 -38.61
C LYS A 430 64.60 -52.67 -39.14
N SER A 431 63.36 -53.05 -38.85
CA SER A 431 62.73 -54.29 -39.37
C SER A 431 62.23 -54.19 -40.82
N LYS A 432 62.42 -53.04 -41.49
CA LYS A 432 61.94 -52.73 -42.84
C LYS A 432 60.42 -52.67 -43.00
N ASP A 433 59.65 -52.64 -41.92
CA ASP A 433 58.23 -52.26 -41.93
C ASP A 433 58.10 -50.74 -42.03
N TYR A 434 58.32 -50.21 -43.23
CA TYR A 434 58.27 -48.78 -43.49
C TYR A 434 56.85 -48.20 -43.38
N SER A 435 55.82 -49.00 -43.66
CA SER A 435 54.42 -48.58 -43.57
C SER A 435 53.95 -48.36 -42.13
N GLY A 436 54.28 -49.28 -41.22
CA GLY A 436 53.97 -49.14 -39.79
C GLY A 436 54.78 -48.04 -39.13
N ALA A 437 56.05 -47.86 -39.51
CA ALA A 437 56.87 -46.74 -39.04
C ALA A 437 56.26 -45.38 -39.45
N LEU A 438 55.82 -45.23 -40.70
CA LEU A 438 55.19 -44.01 -41.19
C LEU A 438 53.94 -43.63 -40.38
N GLN A 439 53.07 -44.61 -40.07
CA GLN A 439 51.87 -44.38 -39.26
C GLN A 439 52.20 -43.91 -37.84
N LEU A 440 53.25 -44.46 -37.22
CA LEU A 440 53.68 -44.04 -35.88
C LEU A 440 54.27 -42.62 -35.89
N TRP A 441 55.06 -42.27 -36.90
CA TRP A 441 55.57 -40.90 -37.06
C TRP A 441 54.45 -39.89 -37.35
N GLN A 442 53.40 -40.28 -38.08
CA GLN A 442 52.22 -39.43 -38.29
C GLN A 442 51.48 -39.18 -36.97
N LYS A 443 51.31 -40.19 -36.11
CA LYS A 443 50.73 -40.02 -34.77
C LYS A 443 51.55 -39.07 -33.88
N ILE A 444 52.87 -39.04 -34.04
CA ILE A 444 53.73 -38.08 -33.33
C ILE A 444 53.43 -36.66 -33.82
N LEU A 445 53.29 -36.45 -35.13
CA LEU A 445 52.92 -35.13 -35.67
C LEU A 445 51.49 -34.69 -35.33
N GLU A 446 50.59 -35.63 -35.03
CA GLU A 446 49.26 -35.30 -34.49
C GLU A 446 49.32 -34.75 -33.05
N LEU A 447 50.30 -35.19 -32.26
CA LEU A 447 50.51 -34.77 -30.87
C LEU A 447 51.42 -33.53 -30.76
N ASP A 448 52.45 -33.47 -31.59
CA ASP A 448 53.42 -32.39 -31.72
C ASP A 448 53.69 -32.11 -33.22
N PRO A 449 52.92 -31.18 -33.82
CA PRO A 449 53.07 -30.83 -35.24
C PRO A 449 54.44 -30.27 -35.61
N GLU A 450 55.24 -29.81 -34.63
CA GLU A 450 56.57 -29.24 -34.85
C GLU A 450 57.71 -30.22 -34.58
N ASN A 451 57.39 -31.50 -34.32
CA ASN A 451 58.40 -32.52 -34.08
C ASN A 451 59.32 -32.72 -35.30
N THR A 452 60.54 -32.20 -35.21
CA THR A 452 61.51 -32.21 -36.31
C THR A 452 61.98 -33.62 -36.66
N GLU A 453 62.08 -34.51 -35.66
CA GLU A 453 62.42 -35.90 -35.86
C GLU A 453 61.35 -36.62 -36.69
N ALA A 454 60.07 -36.49 -36.33
CA ALA A 454 58.99 -37.11 -37.08
C ALA A 454 58.88 -36.56 -38.52
N LYS A 455 59.03 -35.24 -38.73
CA LYS A 455 59.06 -34.63 -40.08
C LYS A 455 60.19 -35.21 -40.94
N THR A 456 61.39 -35.33 -40.39
CA THR A 456 62.56 -35.85 -41.12
C THR A 456 62.45 -37.35 -41.38
N ALA A 457 61.97 -38.13 -40.42
CA ALA A 457 61.76 -39.57 -40.55
C ALA A 457 60.72 -39.89 -41.64
N ILE A 458 59.56 -39.22 -41.65
CA ILE A 458 58.53 -39.37 -42.70
C ILE A 458 59.11 -39.07 -44.09
N ALA A 459 59.76 -37.92 -44.26
CA ALA A 459 60.36 -37.54 -45.54
C ALA A 459 61.44 -38.52 -46.03
N SER A 460 62.13 -39.20 -45.10
CA SER A 460 63.10 -40.25 -45.43
C SER A 460 62.44 -41.58 -45.79
N LEU A 461 61.33 -41.94 -45.14
CA LEU A 461 60.58 -43.17 -45.36
C LEU A 461 59.79 -43.14 -46.66
N GLU A 462 59.18 -41.99 -47.00
CA GLU A 462 58.52 -41.77 -48.28
C GLU A 462 59.47 -42.01 -49.46
N LYS A 463 60.76 -41.66 -49.31
CA LYS A 463 61.79 -41.94 -50.33
C LYS A 463 62.16 -43.42 -50.44
N LYS A 464 62.00 -44.21 -49.37
CA LYS A 464 62.35 -45.65 -49.33
C LYS A 464 61.21 -46.56 -49.76
N ILE A 465 59.96 -46.16 -49.52
CA ILE A 465 58.75 -46.91 -49.92
C ILE A 465 58.54 -46.87 -51.45
N THR A 466 59.20 -45.95 -52.14
CA THR A 466 59.05 -45.74 -53.59
C THR A 466 60.37 -46.05 -54.32
N PRO A 467 60.49 -47.11 -55.14
CA PRO A 467 61.62 -47.24 -56.05
C PRO A 467 61.37 -46.33 -57.26
N GLU A 468 62.27 -45.35 -57.41
CA GLU A 468 62.49 -44.45 -58.56
C GLU A 468 61.27 -43.98 -59.38
N LYS A 469 60.83 -42.76 -59.09
CA LYS A 469 60.83 -41.67 -60.08
C LYS A 469 60.91 -40.32 -59.36
N LYS A 470 61.85 -39.48 -59.81
CA LYS A 470 62.09 -38.09 -59.39
C LYS A 470 62.21 -37.25 -60.67
N PRO A 471 62.04 -35.92 -60.63
CA PRO A 471 60.84 -35.19 -60.23
C PRO A 471 60.43 -34.22 -61.36
N GLN A 472 59.13 -34.07 -61.66
CA GLN A 472 58.65 -32.89 -62.39
C GLN A 472 57.14 -32.73 -62.19
N GLY A 473 56.73 -31.48 -61.97
CA GLY A 473 55.33 -31.09 -61.93
C GLY A 473 54.86 -30.75 -60.53
N GLU A 474 55.02 -29.48 -60.20
CA GLU A 474 54.03 -28.63 -59.54
C GLU A 474 52.81 -29.35 -58.98
N ALA A 475 52.57 -29.11 -57.70
CA ALA A 475 51.33 -29.33 -56.96
C ALA A 475 50.13 -29.50 -57.91
N LYS A 476 49.70 -30.76 -58.10
CA LYS A 476 48.38 -31.08 -58.62
C LYS A 476 47.38 -30.38 -57.71
N LYS A 477 46.89 -29.23 -58.17
CA LYS A 477 45.52 -28.82 -57.90
C LYS A 477 44.66 -30.07 -58.13
N PRO A 478 43.77 -30.45 -57.21
CA PRO A 478 42.74 -31.43 -57.52
C PRO A 478 42.11 -30.97 -58.83
N ALA A 479 42.08 -31.87 -59.82
CA ALA A 479 41.28 -31.65 -61.00
C ALA A 479 39.89 -31.23 -60.48
N GLU A 480 39.48 -30.01 -60.81
CA GLU A 480 38.10 -29.60 -60.66
C GLU A 480 37.30 -30.63 -61.43
N GLU A 481 36.73 -31.56 -60.68
CA GLU A 481 35.65 -32.41 -61.12
C GLU A 481 34.58 -31.43 -61.57
N LYS A 482 34.52 -31.18 -62.89
CA LYS A 482 33.45 -30.39 -63.48
C LYS A 482 32.18 -31.14 -63.14
N ALA A 483 31.51 -30.67 -62.09
CA ALA A 483 30.23 -31.18 -61.67
C ALA A 483 29.33 -31.19 -62.91
N THR A 484 28.73 -32.35 -63.18
CA THR A 484 27.72 -32.46 -64.23
C THR A 484 26.63 -31.41 -64.01
N PRO A 485 26.00 -30.89 -65.06
CA PRO A 485 24.84 -30.02 -64.91
C PRO A 485 23.78 -30.59 -63.96
N GLU A 486 23.59 -31.93 -63.91
CA GLU A 486 22.70 -32.57 -62.94
C GLU A 486 23.17 -32.42 -61.48
N GLN A 487 24.48 -32.51 -61.21
CA GLN A 487 25.03 -32.32 -59.87
C GLN A 487 24.90 -30.86 -59.40
N ILE A 488 25.12 -29.89 -60.29
CA ILE A 488 24.93 -28.46 -59.98
C ILE A 488 23.47 -28.17 -59.66
N GLU A 489 22.54 -28.74 -60.43
CA GLU A 489 21.09 -28.61 -60.20
C GLU A 489 20.65 -29.29 -58.88
N ALA A 490 21.22 -30.46 -58.54
CA ALA A 490 20.96 -31.13 -57.26
C ALA A 490 21.46 -30.30 -56.06
N LEU A 491 22.64 -29.70 -56.17
CA LEU A 491 23.19 -28.76 -55.19
C LEU A 491 22.32 -27.50 -55.06
N TYR A 492 21.83 -26.96 -56.17
CA TYR A 492 20.89 -25.84 -56.18
C TYR A 492 19.60 -26.17 -55.43
N LYS A 493 18.97 -27.32 -55.72
CA LYS A 493 17.76 -27.78 -55.01
C LYS A 493 18.00 -27.98 -53.50
N LYS A 494 19.17 -28.47 -53.11
CA LYS A 494 19.56 -28.58 -51.69
C LYS A 494 19.64 -27.21 -51.01
N GLY A 495 20.20 -26.21 -51.69
CA GLY A 495 20.24 -24.83 -51.20
C GLY A 495 18.84 -24.23 -51.01
N VAL A 496 17.95 -24.48 -51.98
CA VAL A 496 16.54 -24.03 -51.90
C VAL A 496 15.80 -24.73 -50.75
N SER A 497 16.04 -26.02 -50.52
CA SER A 497 15.47 -26.75 -49.39
C SER A 497 15.91 -26.18 -48.04
N TYR A 498 17.21 -25.88 -47.86
CA TYR A 498 17.68 -25.21 -46.64
C TYR A 498 17.09 -23.80 -46.46
N PHE A 499 16.92 -23.05 -47.56
CA PHE A 499 16.29 -21.74 -47.52
C PHE A 499 14.82 -21.83 -47.08
N ALA A 500 14.06 -22.80 -47.61
CA ALA A 500 12.67 -23.05 -47.22
C ALA A 500 12.54 -23.55 -45.77
N ALA A 501 13.55 -24.26 -45.26
CA ALA A 501 13.63 -24.70 -43.87
C ALA A 501 14.20 -23.63 -42.91
N GLU A 502 14.32 -22.38 -43.37
CA GLU A 502 14.85 -21.22 -42.61
C GLU A 502 16.28 -21.38 -42.07
N LYS A 503 17.04 -22.36 -42.59
CA LYS A 503 18.45 -22.60 -42.27
C LYS A 503 19.34 -21.73 -43.13
N TYR A 504 19.30 -20.43 -42.88
CA TYR A 504 19.87 -19.43 -43.79
C TYR A 504 21.40 -19.49 -43.90
N GLU A 505 22.12 -19.82 -42.82
CA GLU A 505 23.59 -19.90 -42.86
C GLU A 505 24.06 -21.11 -43.69
N GLU A 506 23.38 -22.25 -43.59
CA GLU A 506 23.62 -23.45 -44.39
C GLU A 506 23.21 -23.25 -45.85
N ALA A 507 22.06 -22.61 -46.09
CA ALA A 507 21.61 -22.26 -47.44
C ALA A 507 22.63 -21.36 -48.16
N LEU A 508 23.17 -20.35 -47.46
CA LEU A 508 24.18 -19.45 -48.01
C LEU A 508 25.47 -20.18 -48.39
N LYS A 509 25.90 -21.16 -47.57
CA LYS A 509 27.07 -22.00 -47.86
C LYS A 509 26.85 -22.83 -49.13
N VAL A 510 25.68 -23.43 -49.30
CA VAL A 510 25.34 -24.24 -50.49
C VAL A 510 25.22 -23.37 -51.75
N PHE A 511 24.59 -22.20 -51.70
CA PHE A 511 24.52 -21.31 -52.87
C PHE A 511 25.89 -20.77 -53.29
N LYS A 512 26.81 -20.54 -52.34
CA LYS A 512 28.21 -20.21 -52.66
C LYS A 512 28.93 -21.36 -53.37
N GLN A 513 28.63 -22.62 -53.00
CA GLN A 513 29.17 -23.79 -53.70
C GLN A 513 28.61 -23.91 -55.13
N VAL A 514 27.30 -23.70 -55.33
CA VAL A 514 26.70 -23.69 -56.68
C VAL A 514 27.33 -22.62 -57.56
N LEU A 515 27.54 -21.40 -57.05
CA LEU A 515 28.15 -20.30 -57.80
C LEU A 515 29.67 -20.43 -58.01
N ALA A 516 30.33 -21.28 -57.23
CA ALA A 516 31.73 -21.66 -57.48
C ALA A 516 31.84 -22.65 -58.65
N LEU A 517 30.81 -23.48 -58.87
CA LEU A 517 30.76 -24.48 -59.95
C LEU A 517 30.13 -23.92 -61.24
N ASP A 518 29.06 -23.12 -61.14
CA ASP A 518 28.46 -22.34 -62.24
C ASP A 518 28.29 -20.87 -61.82
N PRO A 519 29.28 -20.02 -62.13
CA PRO A 519 29.22 -18.58 -61.85
C PRO A 519 28.08 -17.83 -62.58
N GLN A 520 27.42 -18.44 -63.58
CA GLN A 520 26.31 -17.83 -64.31
C GLN A 520 24.92 -18.34 -63.87
N HIS A 521 24.86 -19.27 -62.92
CA HIS A 521 23.60 -19.86 -62.43
C HIS A 521 22.65 -18.78 -61.86
N LYS A 522 21.63 -18.39 -62.64
CA LYS A 522 20.71 -17.29 -62.28
C LYS A 522 19.98 -17.54 -60.96
N GLY A 523 19.47 -18.76 -60.76
CA GLY A 523 18.76 -19.15 -59.54
C GLY A 523 19.61 -19.00 -58.26
N ALA A 524 20.83 -19.53 -58.25
CA ALA A 524 21.72 -19.44 -57.09
C ALA A 524 22.15 -18.01 -56.76
N LYS A 525 22.35 -17.12 -57.75
CA LYS A 525 22.62 -15.68 -57.52
C LYS A 525 21.47 -15.00 -56.80
N GLU A 526 20.24 -15.25 -57.26
CA GLU A 526 19.05 -14.65 -56.68
C GLU A 526 18.80 -15.15 -55.25
N TYR A 527 18.87 -16.46 -55.04
CA TYR A 527 18.68 -17.05 -53.72
C TYR A 527 19.80 -16.67 -52.74
N LYS A 528 21.05 -16.54 -53.18
CA LYS A 528 22.14 -16.00 -52.34
C LYS A 528 21.79 -14.60 -51.81
N LYS A 529 21.36 -13.69 -52.69
CA LYS A 529 20.98 -12.31 -52.31
C LYS A 529 19.82 -12.30 -51.31
N ARG A 530 18.79 -13.11 -51.54
CA ARG A 530 17.64 -13.28 -50.61
C ARG A 530 18.09 -13.82 -49.26
N THR A 531 19.01 -14.79 -49.25
CA THR A 531 19.55 -15.40 -48.03
C THR A 531 20.38 -14.41 -47.21
N GLU A 532 21.26 -13.63 -47.86
CA GLU A 532 22.07 -12.59 -47.20
C GLU A 532 21.17 -11.49 -46.58
N ALA A 533 20.09 -11.10 -47.26
CA ALA A 533 19.10 -10.16 -46.73
C ALA A 533 18.40 -10.71 -45.47
N ARG A 534 18.01 -11.99 -45.47
CA ARG A 534 17.38 -12.65 -44.31
C ARG A 534 18.34 -12.77 -43.11
N ILE A 535 19.60 -13.15 -43.34
CA ILE A 535 20.61 -13.19 -42.28
C ILE A 535 20.84 -11.80 -41.69
N LYS A 536 20.91 -10.76 -42.52
CA LYS A 536 21.08 -9.37 -42.05
C LYS A 536 19.88 -8.90 -41.22
N ALA A 537 18.65 -9.24 -41.61
CA ALA A 537 17.45 -8.92 -40.85
C ALA A 537 17.42 -9.63 -39.49
N LEU A 538 17.88 -10.88 -39.41
CA LEU A 538 17.93 -11.64 -38.14
C LEU A 538 19.05 -11.19 -37.19
N LYS A 539 20.15 -10.62 -37.71
CA LYS A 539 21.29 -10.12 -36.91
C LYS A 539 21.17 -8.63 -36.53
N GLY A 540 20.17 -7.93 -37.06
CA GLY A 540 19.98 -6.48 -36.90
C GLY A 540 18.64 -6.09 -36.25
N GLY A 541 18.02 -7.00 -35.49
CA GLY A 541 16.80 -6.77 -34.71
C GLY A 541 17.05 -6.94 -33.22
#